data_AF-A0AAF0SZV5-F1
#
_entry.id   AF-A0AAF0SZV5-F1
#
_cell.length_a   1.000
_cell.length_b   1.000
_cell.length_c   1.000
_cell.angle_alpha   90.00
_cell.angle_beta   90.00
_cell.angle_gamma   90.00
#
_symmetry.space_group_name_H-M   'P 1'
#
loop_
_entity.id
_entity.type
_entity.pdbx_description
1 polymer ?
#
loop_
_entity_poly.entity_id
_entity_poly.type
_entity_poly.pdbx_seq_one_letter_code
_entity_poly.pdbx_strand_id
1 'polypeptide(L)'
;QQPSPAPVMSSSQVEEAAYMEKLRRLKKYVVPLGRMIQRIGNDDGEKSKKMKQLYDMLQNPTRRMPMETLIKCEKVLERLEIQRDNEAEAPVPPSMETCTAALEEVLATVLKSPCAAHTLHRTLSPALSVLLGPTYSTHPATLAPASRPLQPPPETPDISDIVQGEVARLNARFRINLDCQMPPGSDELTLICQLDDPNLPCVPPITLTVPASYPDKPPRCHLLAVDYESTEFLRSIRESMSERLQSMPPHCSLTMMLHSWEMSVRQACSPQPPLISTIAS
;
A
#
# COMPACT_ATOMS: atom_id res chain seq x y z
N GLN A 1 38.34 36.69 -57.55
CA GLN A 1 37.41 36.07 -56.58
C GLN A 1 37.35 36.98 -55.38
N GLN A 2 36.21 37.66 -55.22
CA GLN A 2 35.95 38.60 -54.14
C GLN A 2 35.28 37.82 -53.00
N PRO A 3 35.70 37.99 -51.73
CA PRO A 3 35.15 37.20 -50.63
C PRO A 3 33.71 37.63 -50.34
N SER A 4 32.83 36.64 -50.19
CA SER A 4 31.41 36.80 -49.87
C SER A 4 31.24 37.32 -48.43
N PRO A 5 30.42 38.36 -48.17
CA PRO A 5 30.21 38.85 -46.81
C PRO A 5 29.26 37.90 -46.05
N ALA A 6 29.67 37.50 -44.85
CA ALA A 6 28.82 36.77 -43.90
C ALA A 6 27.57 37.61 -43.56
N PRO A 7 26.40 36.98 -43.30
CA PRO A 7 25.19 37.72 -42.98
C PRO A 7 25.38 38.41 -41.62
N VAL A 8 25.44 39.74 -41.65
CA VAL A 8 25.47 40.58 -40.45
C VAL A 8 24.06 40.50 -39.84
N MET A 9 23.89 39.71 -38.77
CA MET A 9 22.63 39.68 -38.03
C MET A 9 22.35 41.09 -37.50
N SER A 10 21.13 41.59 -37.71
CA SER A 10 20.72 42.89 -37.19
C SER A 10 20.69 42.87 -35.66
N SER A 11 20.99 44.00 -35.00
CA SER A 11 21.03 44.10 -33.51
C SER A 11 19.75 43.56 -32.86
N SER A 12 18.59 43.80 -33.49
CA SER A 12 17.29 43.30 -33.03
C SER A 12 17.18 41.77 -33.06
N GLN A 13 17.85 41.10 -33.99
CA GLN A 13 17.82 39.65 -34.14
C GLN A 13 18.74 38.96 -33.11
N VAL A 14 19.83 39.62 -32.71
CA VAL A 14 20.72 39.16 -31.64
C VAL A 14 20.02 39.24 -30.28
N GLU A 15 19.30 40.34 -30.03
CA GLU A 15 18.50 40.51 -28.80
C GLU A 15 17.37 39.48 -28.70
N GLU A 16 16.69 39.17 -29.82
CA GLU A 16 15.63 38.16 -29.85
C GLU A 16 16.18 36.74 -29.63
N ALA A 17 17.35 36.42 -30.20
CA ALA A 17 18.03 35.15 -29.94
C ALA A 17 18.45 35.01 -28.46
N ALA A 18 18.99 36.08 -27.87
CA ALA A 18 19.37 36.10 -26.45
C ALA A 18 18.14 35.94 -25.54
N TYR A 19 17.02 36.55 -25.89
CA TYR A 19 15.75 36.40 -25.17
C TYR A 19 15.24 34.95 -25.22
N MET A 20 15.25 34.33 -26.40
CA MET A 20 14.80 32.95 -26.58
C MET A 20 15.66 31.94 -25.82
N GLU A 21 16.99 32.12 -25.81
CA GLU A 21 17.89 31.28 -25.04
C GLU A 21 17.67 31.46 -23.52
N LYS A 22 17.41 32.68 -23.08
CA LYS A 22 17.07 32.96 -21.67
C LYS A 22 15.79 32.27 -21.26
N LEU A 23 14.76 32.34 -22.10
CA LEU A 23 13.49 31.68 -21.88
C LEU A 23 13.66 30.15 -21.82
N ARG A 24 14.47 29.59 -22.73
CA ARG A 24 14.82 28.17 -22.75
C ARG A 24 15.52 27.75 -21.44
N ARG A 25 16.48 28.54 -20.95
CA ARG A 25 17.17 28.30 -19.68
C ARG A 25 16.20 28.36 -18.49
N LEU A 26 15.28 29.32 -18.49
CA LEU A 26 14.30 29.48 -17.41
C LEU A 26 13.20 28.40 -17.39
N LYS A 27 12.91 27.75 -18.53
CA LYS A 27 11.92 26.65 -18.60
C LYS A 27 12.21 25.50 -17.64
N LYS A 28 13.48 25.26 -17.24
CA LYS A 28 13.82 24.24 -16.24
C LYS A 28 13.15 24.48 -14.89
N TYR A 29 12.80 25.73 -14.59
CA TYR A 29 12.15 26.12 -13.34
C TYR A 29 10.62 25.97 -13.37
N VAL A 30 9.99 25.60 -14.48
CA VAL A 30 8.53 25.47 -14.57
C VAL A 30 8.00 24.50 -13.51
N VAL A 31 8.56 23.29 -13.44
CA VAL A 31 8.11 22.28 -12.47
C VAL A 31 8.39 22.70 -11.01
N PRO A 32 9.61 23.15 -10.64
CA PRO A 32 9.89 23.70 -9.31
C PRO A 32 8.97 24.87 -8.91
N LEU A 33 8.76 25.82 -9.83
CA LEU A 33 7.94 27.01 -9.60
C LEU A 33 6.46 26.65 -9.39
N GLY A 34 5.93 25.70 -10.17
CA GLY A 34 4.57 25.18 -9.98
C GLY A 34 4.37 24.53 -8.60
N ARG A 35 5.33 23.70 -8.16
CA ARG A 35 5.31 23.09 -6.81
C ARG A 35 5.38 24.14 -5.70
N MET A 36 6.20 25.18 -5.87
CA MET A 36 6.30 26.28 -4.91
C MET A 36 5.00 27.08 -4.81
N ILE A 37 4.37 27.40 -5.94
CA ILE A 37 3.08 28.09 -5.98
C ILE A 37 2.01 27.29 -5.23
N GLN A 38 2.00 25.97 -5.39
CA GLN A 38 1.07 25.08 -4.67
C GLN A 38 1.34 25.03 -3.17
N ARG A 39 2.62 25.06 -2.75
CA ARG A 39 3.02 25.00 -1.34
C ARG A 39 2.77 26.31 -0.58
N ILE A 40 2.97 27.45 -1.21
CA ILE A 40 2.81 28.79 -0.59
C ILE A 40 1.32 29.17 -0.45
N GLY A 41 0.42 28.57 -1.23
CA GLY A 41 -1.02 28.85 -1.14
C GLY A 41 -1.38 30.31 -1.47
N ASN A 42 -2.45 30.82 -0.85
CA ASN A 42 -2.97 32.19 -1.05
C ASN A 42 -2.42 33.21 -0.01
N ASP A 43 -1.45 32.82 0.82
CA ASP A 43 -1.09 33.52 2.05
C ASP A 43 -0.17 34.74 1.82
N ASP A 44 0.65 34.72 0.75
CA ASP A 44 1.58 35.81 0.41
C ASP A 44 1.20 36.42 -0.95
N GLY A 45 0.19 37.29 -0.93
CA GLY A 45 -0.55 37.74 -2.10
C GLY A 45 0.29 38.38 -3.21
N GLU A 46 1.43 39.01 -2.92
CA GLU A 46 2.26 39.68 -3.93
C GLU A 46 3.33 38.75 -4.53
N LYS A 47 3.99 37.94 -3.69
CA LYS A 47 4.99 36.96 -4.16
C LYS A 47 4.33 35.83 -4.95
N SER A 48 3.18 35.33 -4.49
CA SER A 48 2.39 34.32 -5.19
C SER A 48 1.91 34.83 -6.56
N LYS A 49 1.51 36.10 -6.67
CA LYS A 49 1.16 36.72 -7.97
C LYS A 49 2.36 36.79 -8.92
N LYS A 50 3.52 37.23 -8.43
CA LYS A 50 4.76 37.32 -9.24
C LYS A 50 5.24 35.94 -9.71
N MET A 51 5.18 34.93 -8.85
CA MET A 51 5.51 33.54 -9.21
C MET A 51 4.52 32.95 -10.21
N LYS A 52 3.21 33.16 -10.03
CA LYS A 52 2.17 32.73 -10.98
C LYS A 52 2.31 33.41 -12.33
N GLN A 53 2.62 34.71 -12.36
CA GLN A 53 2.87 35.46 -13.59
C GLN A 53 4.11 34.94 -14.34
N LEU A 54 5.18 34.62 -13.61
CA LEU A 54 6.38 34.02 -14.19
C LEU A 54 6.10 32.59 -14.72
N TYR A 55 5.37 31.78 -13.96
CA TYR A 55 4.96 30.44 -14.35
C TYR A 55 4.09 30.45 -15.62
N ASP A 56 3.09 31.33 -15.67
CA ASP A 56 2.21 31.52 -16.84
C ASP A 56 3.02 31.94 -18.07
N MET A 57 4.00 32.85 -17.93
CA MET A 57 4.86 33.25 -19.06
C MET A 57 5.80 32.14 -19.53
N LEU A 58 6.39 31.37 -18.61
CA LEU A 58 7.26 30.25 -18.99
C LEU A 58 6.49 29.11 -19.67
N GLN A 59 5.20 28.98 -19.36
CA GLN A 59 4.29 28.02 -19.98
C GLN A 59 3.70 28.56 -21.31
N ASN A 60 3.50 29.87 -21.41
CA ASN A 60 2.97 30.57 -22.58
C ASN A 60 4.01 31.56 -23.17
N PRO A 61 4.86 31.11 -24.12
CA PRO A 61 5.96 31.92 -24.67
C PRO A 61 5.48 33.13 -25.52
N THR A 62 4.18 33.25 -25.76
CA THR A 62 3.54 34.38 -26.45
C THR A 62 3.41 35.63 -25.58
N ARG A 63 3.46 35.51 -24.24
CA ARG A 63 3.44 36.64 -23.31
C ARG A 63 4.87 37.12 -23.04
N ARG A 64 5.34 38.11 -23.80
CA ARG A 64 6.70 38.66 -23.60
C ARG A 64 6.77 39.52 -22.34
N MET A 65 7.91 39.49 -21.66
CA MET A 65 8.26 40.44 -20.61
C MET A 65 9.64 41.07 -20.89
N PRO A 66 9.98 42.22 -20.30
CA PRO A 66 11.28 42.84 -20.52
C PRO A 66 12.45 41.92 -20.13
N MET A 67 13.53 41.93 -20.90
CA MET A 67 14.73 41.12 -20.66
C MET A 67 15.32 41.35 -19.26
N GLU A 68 15.26 42.59 -18.77
CA GLU A 68 15.70 42.95 -17.42
C GLU A 68 14.91 42.20 -16.32
N THR A 69 13.61 41.98 -16.53
CA THR A 69 12.74 41.24 -15.61
C THR A 69 13.11 39.75 -15.60
N LEU A 70 13.37 39.14 -16.76
CA LEU A 70 13.81 37.74 -16.83
C LEU A 70 15.14 37.51 -16.10
N ILE A 71 16.08 38.44 -16.23
CA ILE A 71 17.38 38.37 -15.54
C ILE A 71 17.19 38.45 -14.01
N LYS A 72 16.31 39.33 -13.52
CA LYS A 72 15.99 39.42 -12.09
C LYS A 72 15.32 38.15 -11.57
N CYS A 73 14.38 37.58 -12.33
CA CYS A 73 13.70 36.34 -11.99
C CYS A 73 14.67 35.16 -11.91
N GLU A 74 15.59 35.02 -12.88
CA GLU A 74 16.60 33.96 -12.86
C GLU A 74 17.47 34.02 -11.59
N LYS A 75 17.98 35.19 -11.22
CA LYS A 75 18.81 35.35 -10.00
C LYS A 75 18.06 34.94 -8.74
N VAL A 76 16.75 35.18 -8.66
CA VAL A 76 15.92 34.76 -7.52
C VAL A 76 15.71 33.26 -7.54
N LEU A 77 15.42 32.68 -8.71
CA LEU A 77 15.22 31.24 -8.88
C LEU A 77 16.50 30.44 -8.58
N GLU A 78 17.67 30.91 -9.02
CA GLU A 78 18.96 30.30 -8.69
C GLU A 78 19.24 30.36 -7.19
N ARG A 79 18.93 31.48 -6.50
CA ARG A 79 19.07 31.59 -5.04
C ARG A 79 18.14 30.64 -4.28
N LEU A 80 16.90 30.46 -4.75
CA LEU A 80 15.94 29.55 -4.15
C LEU A 80 16.30 28.07 -4.39
N GLU A 81 16.91 27.75 -5.53
CA GLU A 81 17.46 26.42 -5.85
C GLU A 81 18.64 26.09 -4.92
N ILE A 82 19.58 27.03 -4.74
CA ILE A 82 20.72 26.88 -3.82
C ILE A 82 20.28 26.71 -2.36
N GLN A 83 19.20 27.38 -1.92
CA GLN A 83 18.64 27.20 -0.58
C GLN A 83 18.02 25.80 -0.40
N ARG A 84 17.40 25.23 -1.44
CA ARG A 84 16.86 23.86 -1.40
C ARG A 84 17.94 22.79 -1.26
N ASP A 85 19.10 22.98 -1.90
CA ASP A 85 20.21 22.02 -1.80
C ASP A 85 20.87 22.05 -0.41
N ASN A 86 20.77 23.16 0.31
CA ASN A 86 21.29 23.31 1.68
C ASN A 86 20.33 22.79 2.78
N GLU A 87 19.04 22.61 2.49
CA GLU A 87 18.03 22.07 3.42
C GLU A 87 17.71 20.57 3.18
N ALA A 88 18.50 19.87 2.35
CA ALA A 88 18.25 18.50 1.91
C ALA A 88 18.66 17.41 2.91
N GLU A 89 18.32 17.57 4.20
CA GLU A 89 18.25 16.47 5.18
C GLU A 89 16.85 16.40 5.79
N ALA A 90 15.83 16.19 4.94
CA ALA A 90 14.50 15.77 5.34
C ALA A 90 13.82 15.01 4.17
N PRO A 91 13.11 13.91 4.44
CA PRO A 91 12.63 12.98 3.42
C PRO A 91 11.52 13.65 2.58
N VAL A 92 11.79 13.82 1.28
CA VAL A 92 10.85 14.37 0.31
C VAL A 92 9.82 13.29 -0.07
N PRO A 93 8.50 13.58 -0.06
CA PRO A 93 7.50 12.62 -0.50
C PRO A 93 7.69 12.29 -2.00
N PRO A 94 7.47 11.04 -2.43
CA PRO A 94 7.69 10.61 -3.81
C PRO A 94 6.79 11.39 -4.79
N SER A 95 7.35 11.71 -5.96
CA SER A 95 6.61 12.31 -7.08
C SER A 95 5.47 11.38 -7.52
N MET A 96 4.30 11.94 -7.87
CA MET A 96 3.13 11.20 -8.36
C MET A 96 3.45 10.32 -9.58
N GLU A 97 4.39 10.74 -10.41
CA GLU A 97 4.89 9.99 -11.58
C GLU A 97 5.70 8.74 -11.19
N THR A 98 6.45 8.81 -10.09
CA THR A 98 7.21 7.64 -9.58
C THR A 98 6.27 6.66 -8.88
N CYS A 99 5.25 7.15 -8.18
CA CYS A 99 4.23 6.31 -7.55
C CYS A 99 3.41 5.54 -8.59
N THR A 100 3.06 6.16 -9.72
CA THR A 100 2.27 5.51 -10.78
C THR A 100 3.05 4.41 -11.49
N ALA A 101 4.32 4.63 -11.82
CA ALA A 101 5.18 3.61 -12.40
C ALA A 101 5.39 2.41 -11.45
N ALA A 102 5.62 2.67 -10.16
CA ALA A 102 5.73 1.62 -9.14
C ALA A 102 4.42 0.85 -8.96
N LEU A 103 3.28 1.53 -9.02
CA LEU A 103 1.96 0.89 -8.95
C LEU A 103 1.68 0.03 -10.18
N GLU A 104 2.07 0.45 -11.39
CA GLU A 104 1.91 -0.34 -12.61
C GLU A 104 2.71 -1.64 -12.55
N GLU A 105 3.95 -1.59 -12.07
CA GLU A 105 4.79 -2.79 -11.91
C GLU A 105 4.21 -3.78 -10.89
N VAL A 106 3.73 -3.25 -9.76
CA VAL A 106 3.08 -4.06 -8.73
C VAL A 106 1.75 -4.64 -9.24
N LEU A 107 0.94 -3.85 -9.95
CA LEU A 107 -0.31 -4.32 -10.57
C LEU A 107 -0.05 -5.41 -11.61
N ALA A 108 0.94 -5.22 -12.48
CA ALA A 108 1.32 -6.22 -13.48
C ALA A 108 1.79 -7.53 -12.84
N THR A 109 2.40 -7.46 -11.66
CA THR A 109 2.82 -8.63 -10.87
C THR A 109 1.63 -9.31 -10.21
N VAL A 110 0.74 -8.54 -9.57
CA VAL A 110 -0.47 -9.05 -8.91
C VAL A 110 -1.43 -9.68 -9.91
N LEU A 111 -1.60 -9.09 -11.09
CA LEU A 111 -2.50 -9.60 -12.14
C LEU A 111 -2.04 -10.91 -12.78
N LYS A 112 -0.74 -11.27 -12.66
CA LYS A 112 -0.21 -12.57 -13.09
C LYS A 112 -0.48 -13.68 -12.07
N SER A 113 -0.93 -13.35 -10.86
CA SER A 113 -1.26 -14.32 -9.81
C SER A 113 -2.62 -14.97 -10.06
N PRO A 114 -2.78 -16.29 -9.84
CA PRO A 114 -4.08 -16.99 -9.95
C PRO A 114 -5.13 -16.46 -8.95
N CYS A 115 -4.73 -15.72 -7.91
CA CYS A 115 -5.63 -15.06 -6.95
C CYS A 115 -5.63 -13.54 -7.07
N ALA A 116 -5.29 -12.97 -8.24
CA ALA A 116 -5.23 -11.52 -8.46
C ALA A 116 -6.45 -10.76 -7.95
N ALA A 117 -7.66 -11.28 -8.22
CA ALA A 117 -8.91 -10.67 -7.79
C ALA A 117 -9.03 -10.57 -6.26
N HIS A 118 -8.64 -11.62 -5.54
CA HIS A 118 -8.67 -11.65 -4.08
C HIS A 118 -7.61 -10.69 -3.49
N THR A 119 -6.39 -10.71 -4.02
CA THR A 119 -5.30 -9.81 -3.59
C THR A 119 -5.67 -8.36 -3.81
N LEU A 120 -6.18 -8.01 -4.99
CA LEU A 120 -6.63 -6.64 -5.29
C LEU A 120 -7.78 -6.21 -4.39
N HIS A 121 -8.77 -7.08 -4.16
CA HIS A 121 -9.87 -6.79 -3.27
C HIS A 121 -9.36 -6.54 -1.84
N ARG A 122 -8.50 -7.40 -1.28
CA ARG A 122 -7.97 -7.22 0.08
C ARG A 122 -7.15 -5.93 0.22
N THR A 123 -6.29 -5.63 -0.77
CA THR A 123 -5.39 -4.47 -0.70
C THR A 123 -6.13 -3.16 -0.94
N LEU A 124 -7.10 -3.14 -1.85
CA LEU A 124 -7.77 -1.91 -2.28
C LEU A 124 -9.13 -1.67 -1.60
N SER A 125 -9.82 -2.71 -1.13
CA SER A 125 -11.16 -2.59 -0.52
C SER A 125 -11.22 -1.67 0.71
N PRO A 126 -10.23 -1.68 1.64
CA PRO A 126 -10.25 -0.74 2.77
C PRO A 126 -10.14 0.72 2.32
N ALA A 127 -9.27 1.01 1.35
CA ALA A 127 -9.10 2.35 0.80
C ALA A 127 -10.33 2.79 -0.02
N LEU A 128 -10.90 1.87 -0.82
CA LEU A 128 -12.11 2.12 -1.59
C LEU A 128 -13.32 2.36 -0.69
N SER A 129 -13.45 1.65 0.43
CA SER A 129 -14.51 1.87 1.43
C SER A 129 -14.43 3.26 2.06
N VAL A 130 -13.22 3.79 2.24
CA VAL A 130 -13.00 5.16 2.75
C VAL A 130 -13.30 6.21 1.68
N LEU A 131 -12.92 5.96 0.43
CA LEU A 131 -13.09 6.90 -0.68
C LEU A 131 -14.53 6.96 -1.23
N LEU A 132 -15.20 5.82 -1.29
CA LEU A 132 -16.52 5.68 -1.93
C LEU A 132 -17.65 5.58 -0.89
N GLY A 133 -17.33 5.51 0.40
CA GLY A 133 -18.28 5.25 1.48
C GLY A 133 -18.78 3.80 1.49
N PRO A 134 -19.73 3.46 2.39
CA PRO A 134 -20.30 2.12 2.45
C PRO A 134 -21.06 1.84 1.16
N THR A 135 -20.47 1.04 0.28
CA THR A 135 -21.16 0.55 -0.91
C THR A 135 -22.17 -0.49 -0.45
N TYR A 136 -23.43 -0.09 -0.34
CA TYR A 136 -24.54 -1.04 -0.30
C TYR A 136 -24.55 -1.74 -1.66
N SER A 137 -23.95 -2.93 -1.74
CA SER A 137 -24.03 -3.76 -2.94
C SER A 137 -25.50 -4.16 -3.11
N THR A 138 -26.22 -3.38 -3.93
CA THR A 138 -27.58 -3.67 -4.37
C THR A 138 -27.50 -4.24 -5.77
N HIS A 139 -27.03 -5.49 -5.88
CA HIS A 139 -27.35 -6.28 -7.06
C HIS A 139 -27.74 -7.72 -6.65
N PRO A 140 -28.98 -8.15 -6.96
CA PRO A 140 -29.35 -9.54 -6.85
C PRO A 140 -28.61 -10.34 -7.92
N ALA A 141 -28.13 -11.53 -7.55
CA ALA A 141 -27.56 -12.52 -8.46
C ALA A 141 -28.57 -12.82 -9.57
N THR A 142 -28.36 -12.25 -10.75
CA THR A 142 -29.13 -12.59 -11.94
C THR A 142 -28.40 -13.70 -12.66
N LEU A 143 -28.97 -14.89 -12.60
CA LEU A 143 -28.60 -16.04 -13.43
C LEU A 143 -28.79 -15.66 -14.90
N ALA A 144 -27.71 -15.60 -15.67
CA ALA A 144 -27.77 -15.57 -17.13
C ALA A 144 -26.75 -16.57 -17.69
N PRO A 145 -27.18 -17.53 -18.54
CA PRO A 145 -26.26 -18.45 -19.20
C PRO A 145 -25.68 -17.74 -20.42
N ALA A 146 -24.46 -17.23 -20.30
CA ALA A 146 -23.70 -16.73 -21.44
C ALA A 146 -22.60 -17.74 -21.77
N SER A 147 -22.88 -18.57 -22.76
CA SER A 147 -21.92 -19.39 -23.50
C SER A 147 -20.81 -18.51 -24.07
N ARG A 148 -19.74 -18.35 -23.29
CA ARG A 148 -18.43 -17.86 -23.71
C ARG A 148 -17.48 -19.08 -23.66
N PRO A 149 -16.56 -19.26 -24.63
CA PRO A 149 -15.59 -20.35 -24.54
C PRO A 149 -14.88 -20.22 -23.20
N LEU A 150 -15.01 -21.25 -22.35
CA LEU A 150 -14.36 -21.30 -21.05
C LEU A 150 -12.87 -21.06 -21.27
N GLN A 151 -12.37 -19.89 -20.85
CA GLN A 151 -11.04 -19.88 -20.27
C GLN A 151 -11.05 -20.95 -19.17
N PRO A 152 -10.03 -21.82 -19.08
CA PRO A 152 -9.94 -22.73 -17.94
C PRO A 152 -10.11 -21.87 -16.68
N PRO A 153 -10.94 -22.31 -15.71
CA PRO A 153 -11.06 -21.62 -14.45
C PRO A 153 -9.65 -21.30 -13.94
N PRO A 154 -9.40 -20.10 -13.37
CA PRO A 154 -8.15 -19.88 -12.65
C PRO A 154 -7.98 -21.09 -11.74
N GLU A 155 -6.86 -21.80 -11.83
CA GLU A 155 -6.62 -23.02 -11.07
C GLU A 155 -6.76 -22.67 -9.59
N THR A 156 -7.96 -22.84 -9.06
CA THR A 156 -8.22 -22.70 -7.64
C THR A 156 -7.45 -23.85 -7.01
N PRO A 157 -6.60 -23.58 -6.02
CA PRO A 157 -5.86 -24.64 -5.35
C PRO A 157 -6.85 -25.74 -4.94
N ASP A 158 -6.49 -26.99 -5.25
CA ASP A 158 -7.33 -28.15 -4.98
C ASP A 158 -7.39 -28.38 -3.47
N ILE A 159 -8.43 -27.87 -2.83
CA ILE A 159 -8.64 -27.99 -1.38
C ILE A 159 -9.38 -29.31 -1.13
N SER A 160 -8.78 -30.21 -0.36
CA SER A 160 -9.41 -31.47 0.06
C SER A 160 -10.81 -31.25 0.69
N ASP A 161 -11.78 -32.08 0.30
CA ASP A 161 -13.18 -32.05 0.78
C ASP A 161 -13.29 -32.05 2.31
N ILE A 162 -12.33 -32.68 2.99
CA ILE A 162 -12.29 -32.74 4.46
C ILE A 162 -12.10 -31.33 5.04
N VAL A 163 -11.11 -30.59 4.51
CA VAL A 163 -10.81 -29.22 4.93
C VAL A 163 -11.97 -28.30 4.58
N GLN A 164 -12.52 -28.43 3.36
CA GLN A 164 -13.69 -27.66 2.95
C GLN A 164 -14.87 -27.90 3.90
N GLY A 165 -15.14 -29.15 4.25
CA GLY A 165 -16.20 -29.53 5.17
C GLY A 165 -16.01 -28.98 6.58
N GLU A 166 -14.78 -29.01 7.11
CA GLU A 166 -14.48 -28.42 8.42
C GLU A 166 -14.66 -26.91 8.45
N VAL A 167 -14.15 -26.21 7.43
CA VAL A 167 -14.34 -24.76 7.30
C VAL A 167 -15.81 -24.41 7.12
N ALA A 168 -16.57 -25.19 6.34
CA ALA A 168 -17.99 -24.96 6.12
C ALA A 168 -18.85 -25.14 7.38
N ARG A 169 -18.43 -26.00 8.32
CA ARG A 169 -19.10 -26.21 9.62
C ARG A 169 -18.62 -25.26 10.71
N LEU A 170 -17.57 -24.48 10.44
CA LEU A 170 -16.98 -23.59 11.41
C LEU A 170 -17.94 -22.43 11.74
N ASN A 171 -17.94 -21.98 12.99
CA ASN A 171 -18.75 -20.85 13.39
C ASN A 171 -18.31 -19.57 12.64
N ALA A 172 -19.27 -18.76 12.19
CA ALA A 172 -19.04 -17.53 11.41
C ALA A 172 -18.09 -16.52 12.06
N ARG A 173 -17.91 -16.56 13.39
CA ARG A 173 -16.92 -15.74 14.10
C ARG A 173 -15.48 -16.06 13.70
N PHE A 174 -15.21 -17.25 13.18
CA PHE A 174 -13.89 -17.60 12.66
C PHE A 174 -13.87 -17.32 11.16
N ARG A 175 -13.25 -16.21 10.77
CA ARG A 175 -13.11 -15.83 9.36
C ARG A 175 -11.85 -16.46 8.80
N ILE A 176 -12.01 -17.33 7.80
CA ILE A 176 -10.92 -18.09 7.18
C ILE A 176 -10.66 -17.53 5.78
N ASN A 177 -9.42 -17.15 5.51
CA ASN A 177 -8.98 -16.73 4.19
C ASN A 177 -7.85 -17.66 3.74
N LEU A 178 -7.78 -17.93 2.45
CA LEU A 178 -6.70 -18.70 1.88
C LEU A 178 -5.49 -17.81 1.57
N ASP A 179 -4.29 -18.26 1.91
CA ASP A 179 -3.06 -17.62 1.47
C ASP A 179 -2.62 -18.19 0.12
N CYS A 180 -2.78 -17.39 -0.94
CA CYS A 180 -2.39 -17.77 -2.29
C CYS A 180 -0.94 -17.41 -2.65
N GLN A 181 -0.10 -16.96 -1.70
CA GLN A 181 1.30 -16.61 -1.98
C GLN A 181 2.26 -17.82 -1.91
N MET A 182 1.73 -19.04 -1.78
CA MET A 182 2.54 -20.25 -1.68
C MET A 182 3.31 -20.52 -2.99
N PRO A 183 4.58 -20.96 -2.92
CA PRO A 183 5.34 -21.35 -4.11
C PRO A 183 4.61 -22.45 -4.89
N PRO A 184 4.64 -22.41 -6.24
CA PRO A 184 4.11 -23.50 -7.05
C PRO A 184 4.84 -24.81 -6.70
N GLY A 185 4.08 -25.83 -6.29
CA GLY A 185 4.59 -27.13 -5.84
C GLY A 185 4.63 -27.34 -4.32
N SER A 186 4.08 -26.42 -3.53
CA SER A 186 3.81 -26.70 -2.11
C SER A 186 2.53 -27.52 -1.97
N ASP A 187 2.65 -28.71 -1.37
CA ASP A 187 1.53 -29.57 -1.02
C ASP A 187 0.86 -29.15 0.32
N GLU A 188 1.20 -27.98 0.85
CA GLU A 188 0.66 -27.46 2.10
C GLU A 188 -0.31 -26.30 1.83
N LEU A 189 -1.49 -26.39 2.44
CA LEU A 189 -2.52 -25.38 2.35
C LEU A 189 -2.39 -24.40 3.53
N THR A 190 -2.16 -23.13 3.24
CA THR A 190 -1.99 -22.09 4.27
C THR A 190 -3.28 -21.28 4.43
N LEU A 191 -3.83 -21.26 5.63
CA LEU A 191 -5.05 -20.55 6.00
C LEU A 191 -4.72 -19.40 6.95
N ILE A 192 -5.23 -18.21 6.65
CA ILE A 192 -5.18 -17.04 7.52
C ILE A 192 -6.50 -16.94 8.26
N CYS A 193 -6.46 -17.10 9.58
CA CYS A 193 -7.64 -17.20 10.43
C CYS A 193 -7.77 -15.94 11.32
N GLN A 194 -8.96 -15.36 11.33
CA GLN A 194 -9.32 -14.19 12.13
C GLN A 194 -10.46 -14.53 13.10
N LEU A 195 -10.47 -13.89 14.26
CA LEU A 195 -11.52 -14.01 15.26
C LEU A 195 -12.35 -12.73 15.28
N ASP A 196 -13.59 -12.85 14.83
CA ASP A 196 -14.60 -11.80 14.72
C ASP A 196 -15.75 -12.11 15.69
N ASP A 197 -15.46 -12.01 16.98
CA ASP A 197 -16.44 -12.21 18.06
C ASP A 197 -16.68 -10.85 18.77
N PRO A 198 -17.91 -10.32 18.77
CA PRO A 198 -18.19 -9.00 19.36
C PRO A 198 -17.98 -8.95 20.87
N ASN A 199 -17.90 -10.10 21.54
CA ASN A 199 -17.67 -10.19 22.98
C ASN A 199 -16.18 -10.31 23.34
N LEU A 200 -15.29 -10.35 22.35
CA LEU A 200 -13.85 -10.47 22.56
C LEU A 200 -13.12 -9.29 21.92
N PRO A 201 -11.94 -8.91 22.47
CA PRO A 201 -11.11 -7.92 21.83
C PRO A 201 -10.63 -8.44 20.47
N CYS A 202 -10.49 -7.52 19.51
CA CYS A 202 -9.85 -7.83 18.24
C CYS A 202 -8.37 -8.20 18.50
N VAL A 203 -7.97 -9.38 18.01
CA VAL A 203 -6.59 -9.88 18.10
C VAL A 203 -6.01 -10.07 16.70
N PRO A 204 -4.68 -10.06 16.54
CA PRO A 204 -4.05 -10.35 15.25
C PRO A 204 -4.50 -11.72 14.70
N PRO A 205 -4.53 -11.90 13.36
CA PRO A 205 -4.80 -13.20 12.77
C PRO A 205 -3.73 -14.23 13.10
N ILE A 206 -4.10 -15.51 13.08
CA ILE A 206 -3.16 -16.63 13.13
C ILE A 206 -3.08 -17.33 11.78
N THR A 207 -1.97 -17.99 11.51
CA THR A 207 -1.78 -18.76 10.28
C THR A 207 -1.79 -20.25 10.60
N LEU A 208 -2.59 -21.02 9.87
CA LEU A 208 -2.63 -22.47 9.97
C LEU A 208 -2.09 -23.09 8.68
N THR A 209 -1.16 -24.03 8.81
CA THR A 209 -0.64 -24.79 7.69
C THR A 209 -1.17 -26.21 7.74
N VAL A 210 -1.95 -26.59 6.73
CA VAL A 210 -2.57 -27.91 6.60
C VAL A 210 -1.74 -28.76 5.65
N PRO A 211 -1.16 -29.88 6.10
CA PRO A 211 -0.38 -30.75 5.22
C PRO A 211 -1.29 -31.53 4.26
N ALA A 212 -0.79 -31.93 3.08
CA ALA A 212 -1.52 -32.82 2.16
C ALA A 212 -1.92 -34.18 2.76
N SER A 213 -1.26 -34.59 3.84
CA SER A 213 -1.60 -35.82 4.60
C SER A 213 -2.67 -35.58 5.67
N TYR A 214 -3.35 -34.45 5.68
CA TYR A 214 -4.48 -34.21 6.57
C TYR A 214 -5.66 -35.13 6.19
N PRO A 215 -6.31 -35.82 7.14
CA PRO A 215 -6.26 -35.65 8.60
C PRO A 215 -5.26 -36.52 9.36
N ASP A 216 -4.45 -37.35 8.67
CA ASP A 216 -3.48 -38.25 9.32
C ASP A 216 -2.41 -37.47 10.09
N LYS A 217 -1.93 -36.34 9.53
CA LYS A 217 -1.07 -35.38 10.22
C LYS A 217 -1.86 -34.11 10.58
N PRO A 218 -1.72 -33.58 11.81
CA PRO A 218 -2.46 -32.41 12.24
C PRO A 218 -2.01 -31.13 11.51
N PRO A 219 -2.85 -30.07 11.50
CA PRO A 219 -2.44 -28.76 11.05
C PRO A 219 -1.42 -28.14 12.02
N ARG A 220 -0.61 -27.23 11.51
CA ARG A 220 0.38 -26.48 12.31
C ARG A 220 -0.11 -25.06 12.54
N CYS A 221 -0.06 -24.60 13.79
CA CYS A 221 -0.46 -23.23 14.16
C CYS A 221 0.76 -22.33 14.24
N HIS A 222 0.66 -21.15 13.65
CA HIS A 222 1.70 -20.14 13.64
C HIS A 222 1.13 -18.80 14.12
N LEU A 223 1.62 -18.36 15.29
CA LEU A 223 1.40 -17.02 15.82
C LEU A 223 2.67 -16.22 15.56
N LEU A 224 2.58 -15.20 14.70
CA LEU A 224 3.74 -14.40 14.33
C LEU A 224 4.21 -13.57 15.53
N ALA A 225 5.50 -13.67 15.83
CA ALA A 225 6.11 -12.98 16.97
C ALA A 225 5.94 -11.46 16.91
N VAL A 226 6.10 -10.89 15.70
CA VAL A 226 5.94 -9.45 15.44
C VAL A 226 4.55 -8.94 15.86
N ASP A 227 3.52 -9.76 15.72
CA ASP A 227 2.15 -9.38 16.07
C ASP A 227 1.87 -9.62 17.56
N TYR A 228 2.28 -10.78 18.08
CA TYR A 228 1.89 -11.25 19.40
C TYR A 228 2.85 -10.88 20.55
N GLU A 229 4.02 -10.30 20.29
CA GLU A 229 4.96 -9.85 21.35
C GLU A 229 4.79 -8.38 21.74
N SER A 230 3.89 -7.65 21.05
CA SER A 230 3.74 -6.20 21.18
C SER A 230 3.15 -5.73 22.52
N THR A 231 2.30 -6.56 23.16
CA THR A 231 1.65 -6.23 24.44
C THR A 231 1.65 -7.44 25.38
N GLU A 232 1.58 -7.20 26.70
CA GLU A 232 1.45 -8.28 27.70
C GLU A 232 0.23 -9.15 27.45
N PHE A 233 -0.89 -8.53 27.03
CA PHE A 233 -2.12 -9.24 26.67
C PHE A 233 -1.88 -10.24 25.52
N LEU A 234 -1.26 -9.79 24.43
CA LEU A 234 -0.99 -10.67 23.28
C LEU A 234 0.08 -11.72 23.59
N ARG A 235 1.08 -11.38 24.42
CA ARG A 235 2.08 -12.35 24.87
C ARG A 235 1.45 -13.45 25.69
N SER A 236 0.55 -13.10 26.61
CA SER A 236 -0.22 -14.06 27.40
C SER A 236 -1.06 -15.00 26.53
N ILE A 237 -1.67 -14.49 25.45
CA ILE A 237 -2.39 -15.32 24.47
C ILE A 237 -1.45 -16.32 23.81
N ARG A 238 -0.27 -15.86 23.36
CA ARG A 238 0.72 -16.71 22.69
C ARG A 238 1.26 -17.80 23.60
N GLU A 239 1.59 -17.47 24.85
CA GLU A 239 2.04 -18.43 25.85
C GLU A 239 0.97 -19.48 26.14
N SER A 240 -0.25 -19.04 26.46
CA SER A 240 -1.40 -19.91 26.69
C SER A 240 -1.68 -20.84 25.49
N MET A 241 -1.62 -20.30 24.27
CA MET A 241 -1.84 -21.09 23.06
C MET A 241 -0.72 -22.10 22.83
N SER A 242 0.54 -21.73 23.09
CA SER A 242 1.70 -22.62 23.00
C SER A 242 1.58 -23.81 23.97
N GLU A 243 1.16 -23.57 25.22
CA GLU A 243 0.90 -24.63 26.21
C GLU A 243 -0.25 -25.56 25.78
N ARG A 244 -1.32 -25.00 25.21
CA ARG A 244 -2.43 -25.80 24.67
C ARG A 244 -2.00 -26.66 23.48
N LEU A 245 -1.21 -26.11 22.57
CA LEU A 245 -0.69 -26.86 21.41
C LEU A 245 0.16 -28.07 21.83
N GLN A 246 0.92 -27.95 22.93
CA GLN A 246 1.71 -29.06 23.47
C GLN A 246 0.85 -30.15 24.14
N SER A 247 -0.31 -29.78 24.66
CA SER A 247 -1.24 -30.70 25.34
C SER A 247 -2.35 -31.24 24.43
N MET A 248 -2.37 -30.86 23.15
CA MET A 248 -3.39 -31.29 22.20
C MET A 248 -3.23 -32.76 21.80
N PRO A 249 -4.35 -33.44 21.46
CA PRO A 249 -4.32 -34.78 20.89
C PRO A 249 -3.48 -34.86 19.61
N PRO A 250 -2.88 -36.03 19.30
CA PRO A 250 -2.05 -36.21 18.10
C PRO A 250 -2.83 -36.02 16.79
N HIS A 251 -4.14 -36.28 16.80
CA HIS A 251 -5.04 -36.04 15.68
C HIS A 251 -5.92 -34.83 15.99
N CYS A 252 -5.35 -33.64 15.89
CA CYS A 252 -6.09 -32.40 16.11
C CYS A 252 -6.66 -31.84 14.80
N SER A 253 -7.90 -31.33 14.87
CA SER A 253 -8.60 -30.76 13.72
C SER A 253 -8.43 -29.24 13.63
N LEU A 254 -8.76 -28.66 12.47
CA LEU A 254 -8.74 -27.20 12.28
C LEU A 254 -9.66 -26.51 13.30
N THR A 255 -10.87 -27.04 13.45
CA THR A 255 -11.85 -26.53 14.39
C THR A 255 -11.31 -26.53 15.83
N MET A 256 -10.63 -27.61 16.26
CA MET A 256 -10.10 -27.72 17.61
C MET A 256 -8.95 -26.73 17.87
N MET A 257 -8.06 -26.52 16.90
CA MET A 257 -7.01 -25.49 16.99
C MET A 257 -7.60 -24.08 17.11
N LEU A 258 -8.60 -23.75 16.30
CA LEU A 258 -9.24 -22.44 16.32
C LEU A 258 -10.01 -22.18 17.62
N HIS A 259 -10.69 -23.18 18.15
CA HIS A 259 -11.30 -23.09 19.48
C HIS A 259 -10.25 -22.94 20.58
N SER A 260 -9.12 -23.64 20.49
CA SER A 260 -8.04 -23.53 21.48
C SER A 260 -7.45 -22.11 21.49
N TRP A 261 -7.29 -21.52 20.31
CA TRP A 261 -6.86 -20.13 20.17
C TRP A 261 -7.87 -19.15 20.77
N GLU A 262 -9.16 -19.30 20.45
CA GLU A 262 -10.23 -18.48 21.04
C GLU A 262 -10.27 -18.61 22.58
N MET A 263 -10.07 -19.81 23.11
CA MET A 263 -9.97 -20.03 24.55
C MET A 263 -8.76 -19.33 25.17
N SER A 264 -7.63 -19.28 24.49
CA SER A 264 -6.48 -18.49 24.93
C SER A 264 -6.77 -16.99 24.95
N VAL A 265 -7.53 -16.47 23.98
CA VAL A 265 -8.02 -15.07 23.99
C VAL A 265 -8.94 -14.82 25.19
N ARG A 266 -9.93 -15.70 25.42
CA ARG A 266 -10.83 -15.60 26.59
C ARG A 266 -10.09 -15.63 27.91
N GLN A 267 -9.09 -16.50 28.03
CA GLN A 267 -8.27 -16.59 29.24
C GLN A 267 -7.51 -15.30 29.50
N ALA A 268 -6.91 -14.70 28.46
CA ALA A 268 -6.20 -13.43 28.59
C ALA A 268 -7.13 -12.26 28.96
N CYS A 269 -8.43 -12.35 28.64
CA CYS A 269 -9.45 -11.38 29.07
C CYS A 269 -9.93 -11.60 30.52
N SER A 270 -9.64 -12.76 31.11
CA SER A 270 -10.02 -13.03 32.51
C SER A 270 -9.09 -12.27 33.46
N PRO A 271 -9.60 -11.67 34.55
CA PRO A 271 -8.75 -11.04 35.55
C PRO A 271 -7.79 -12.09 36.12
N GLN A 272 -6.48 -11.91 35.90
CA GLN A 272 -5.48 -12.74 36.56
C GLN A 272 -5.47 -12.39 38.05
N PRO A 273 -5.53 -13.39 38.96
CA PRO A 273 -5.39 -13.12 40.37
C PRO A 273 -4.02 -12.46 40.63
N PRO A 274 -3.94 -11.43 41.49
CA PRO A 274 -2.65 -10.81 41.81
C PRO A 274 -1.75 -11.90 42.39
N LEU A 275 -0.54 -12.01 41.83
CA LEU A 275 0.50 -12.90 42.34
C LEU A 275 0.76 -12.52 43.80
N ILE A 276 0.23 -13.31 44.73
CA ILE A 276 0.62 -13.25 46.13
C ILE A 276 2.04 -13.79 46.16
N SER A 277 3.01 -12.87 46.11
CA SER A 277 4.42 -13.14 46.37
C SER A 277 4.51 -13.86 47.71
N THR A 278 4.66 -15.17 47.66
CA THR A 278 4.96 -15.98 48.83
C THR A 278 6.39 -15.66 49.21
N ILE A 279 6.55 -14.68 50.09
CA ILE A 279 7.78 -14.45 50.84
C ILE A 279 7.85 -15.59 51.84
N ALA A 280 8.51 -16.69 51.44
CA ALA A 280 8.89 -17.74 52.36
C ALA A 280 10.02 -17.18 53.25
N SER A 281 9.74 -17.15 54.57
CA SER A 281 10.72 -16.94 55.64
C SER A 281 11.53 -18.20 55.89
#